data_AF-A0A327KPA8-F1
#
_entry.id   AF-A0A327KPA8-F1
#
_cell.length_a   1.000
_cell.length_b   1.000
_cell.length_c   1.000
_cell.angle_alpha   90.00
_cell.angle_beta   90.00
_cell.angle_gamma   90.00
#
_symmetry.space_group_name_H-M   'P 1'
#
loop_
_entity.id
_entity.type
_entity.pdbx_description
1 polymer ?
#
loop_
_entity_poly.entity_id
_entity_poly.type
_entity_poly.pdbx_seq_one_letter_code
_entity_poly.pdbx_strand_id
1 'polypeptide(L)'
;MNLALRPTEIPTGTPLPDDWTVVTDGRAIGRIMRVQRAGGSWAWFWSFYLFPNSAADRGDADSLDAAKAAFRARVEAVGPFDPATMRRE
;
A
#
# COMPACT_ATOMS: atom_id res chain seq x y z
N MET A 1 -7.18 -1.21 14.83
CA MET A 1 -6.05 -0.63 14.08
C MET A 1 -6.55 0.59 13.32
N ASN A 2 -5.87 1.73 13.41
CA ASN A 2 -6.27 2.97 12.75
C ASN A 2 -5.39 3.21 11.52
N LEU A 3 -5.91 2.92 10.32
CA LEU A 3 -5.21 3.12 9.06
C LEU A 3 -5.45 4.55 8.56
N ALA A 4 -4.38 5.28 8.30
CA ALA A 4 -4.42 6.58 7.66
C ALA A 4 -3.76 6.51 6.28
N LEU A 5 -4.29 7.29 5.33
CA LEU A 5 -3.66 7.51 4.04
C LEU A 5 -2.98 8.87 4.03
N ARG A 6 -1.74 8.90 3.58
CA ARG A 6 -0.97 10.12 3.35
C ARG A 6 -0.56 10.17 1.89
N PRO A 7 -0.58 11.35 1.23
CA PRO A 7 0.03 11.49 -0.08
C PRO A 7 1.47 10.96 -0.04
N THR A 8 1.85 10.12 -1.00
CA THR A 8 3.21 9.61 -1.07
C THR A 8 4.18 10.75 -1.38
N GLU A 9 5.16 10.98 -0.51
CA GLU A 9 6.23 11.93 -0.76
C GLU A 9 7.23 11.33 -1.74
N ILE A 10 7.44 11.98 -2.88
CA ILE A 10 8.41 11.56 -3.90
C ILE A 10 9.61 12.52 -3.82
N PRO A 11 10.82 12.06 -3.44
CA PRO A 11 11.97 12.93 -3.16
C PRO A 11 12.40 13.85 -4.32
N THR A 12 12.05 13.51 -5.55
CA THR A 12 12.50 14.20 -6.77
C THR A 12 11.35 14.75 -7.62
N GLY A 13 10.10 14.79 -7.12
CA GLY A 13 8.98 15.21 -7.95
C GLY A 13 7.69 15.55 -7.23
N THR A 14 6.71 15.97 -8.02
CA THR A 14 5.34 16.24 -7.56
C THR A 14 4.70 14.93 -7.09
N PRO A 15 4.08 14.89 -5.90
CA PRO A 15 3.27 13.76 -5.47
C PRO A 15 2.25 13.40 -6.55
N LEU A 16 2.15 12.12 -6.90
CA LEU A 16 1.13 11.67 -7.84
C LEU A 16 -0.25 11.72 -7.15
N PRO A 17 -1.29 12.27 -7.81
CA PRO A 17 -2.60 12.50 -7.17
C PRO A 17 -3.31 11.21 -6.74
N ASP A 18 -2.96 10.08 -7.34
CA ASP A 18 -3.53 8.77 -7.07
C ASP A 18 -2.49 7.85 -6.39
N ASP A 19 -1.70 8.38 -5.46
CA ASP A 19 -0.60 7.66 -4.81
C ASP A 19 -0.50 7.97 -3.31
N TRP A 20 -0.69 6.92 -2.51
CA TRP A 20 -0.92 7.02 -1.08
C TRP A 20 -0.06 6.05 -0.30
N THR A 21 0.70 6.56 0.66
CA THR A 21 1.33 5.76 1.71
C THR A 21 0.29 5.42 2.78
N VAL A 22 0.19 4.13 3.13
CA VAL A 22 -0.65 3.65 4.22
C VAL A 22 0.16 3.69 5.50
N VAL A 23 -0.38 4.36 6.53
CA VAL A 23 0.28 4.57 7.81
C VAL A 23 -0.58 4.00 8.94
N THR A 24 0.04 3.28 9.89
CA THR A 24 -0.55 2.91 11.18
C THR A 24 0.39 3.30 12.30
N ASP A 25 -0.12 3.83 13.41
CA ASP A 25 0.68 4.12 14.60
C ASP A 25 1.96 4.95 14.29
N GLY A 26 1.84 5.86 13.32
CA GLY A 26 2.93 6.72 12.85
C GLY A 26 3.95 6.06 11.91
N ARG A 27 3.77 4.80 11.52
CA ARG A 27 4.66 4.03 10.64
C ARG A 27 4.04 3.76 9.28
N ALA A 28 4.79 3.98 8.21
CA ALA A 28 4.43 3.54 6.87
C ALA A 28 4.46 2.01 6.80
N ILE A 29 3.35 1.39 6.38
CA ILE A 29 3.19 -0.07 6.33
C ILE A 29 2.98 -0.58 4.90
N GLY A 30 2.76 0.32 3.96
CA GLY A 30 2.52 -0.03 2.57
C GLY A 30 2.10 1.17 1.75
N ARG A 31 1.66 0.89 0.53
CA ARG A 31 1.27 1.90 -0.46
C ARG A 31 0.06 1.43 -1.24
N ILE A 32 -0.78 2.38 -1.63
CA ILE A 32 -1.91 2.20 -2.55
C ILE A 32 -1.75 3.25 -3.63
N MET A 33 -1.64 2.82 -4.88
CA MET A 33 -1.41 3.73 -5.99
C MET A 33 -2.13 3.27 -7.25
N ARG A 34 -2.50 4.22 -8.10
CA ARG A 34 -3.04 3.92 -9.42
C ARG A 34 -1.91 3.70 -10.40
N VAL A 35 -1.95 2.56 -11.08
CA VAL A 35 -0.92 2.13 -12.03
C VAL A 35 -1.54 1.76 -13.37
N GLN A 36 -0.80 1.99 -14.44
CA GLN A 36 -1.15 1.46 -15.75
C GLN A 36 -0.53 0.07 -15.90
N ARG A 37 -1.34 -0.92 -16.24
CA ARG A 37 -0.92 -2.31 -16.48
C ARG A 37 -0.62 -2.52 -17.97
N ALA A 38 0.05 -3.64 -18.26
CA ALA A 38 0.28 -4.07 -19.64
C ALA A 38 -1.06 -4.15 -20.39
N GLY A 39 -1.13 -3.56 -21.59
CA GLY A 39 -2.38 -3.43 -22.33
C GLY A 39 -3.14 -2.11 -22.08
N GLY A 40 -2.61 -1.21 -21.24
CA GLY A 40 -3.12 0.15 -21.09
C GLY A 40 -4.28 0.31 -20.10
N SER A 41 -4.74 -0.78 -19.48
CA SER A 41 -5.74 -0.72 -18.43
C SER A 41 -5.18 -0.08 -17.15
N TRP A 42 -6.04 0.67 -16.45
CA TRP A 42 -5.71 1.26 -15.16
C TRP A 42 -6.21 0.35 -14.04
N ALA A 43 -5.37 0.14 -13.03
CA ALA A 43 -5.72 -0.60 -11.82
C ALA A 43 -5.25 0.17 -10.58
N TRP A 44 -5.91 -0.08 -9.45
CA TRP A 44 -5.42 0.32 -8.13
C TRP A 44 -4.55 -0.80 -7.58
N PHE A 45 -3.26 -0.55 -7.53
CA PHE A 45 -2.29 -1.46 -6.94
C PHE A 45 -2.08 -1.16 -5.48
N TRP A 46 -1.99 -2.19 -4.66
CA TRP A 46 -1.66 -2.09 -3.25
C TRP A 46 -0.54 -3.05 -2.89
N SER A 47 0.31 -2.67 -1.92
CA SER A 47 1.42 -3.51 -1.47
C SER A 47 1.90 -3.16 -0.07
N PHE A 48 2.34 -4.16 0.70
CA PHE A 48 2.94 -3.98 2.01
C PHE A 48 4.45 -3.78 1.94
N TYR A 49 4.98 -2.99 2.86
CA TYR A 49 6.41 -2.79 3.07
C TYR A 49 7.01 -3.84 4.02
N LEU A 50 6.80 -5.11 3.69
CA LEU A 50 7.32 -6.25 4.45
C LEU A 50 8.51 -6.90 3.75
N PHE A 51 9.38 -7.54 4.53
CA PHE A 51 10.41 -8.45 4.01
C PHE A 51 10.60 -9.68 4.92
N PRO A 52 10.58 -10.91 4.37
CA PRO A 52 10.25 -11.25 2.97
C PRO A 52 8.77 -10.95 2.65
N ASN A 53 8.50 -10.52 1.41
CA ASN A 53 7.14 -10.25 0.92
C ASN A 53 6.64 -11.46 0.09
N SER A 54 5.38 -11.82 0.23
CA SER A 54 4.71 -12.88 -0.54
C SER A 54 3.69 -12.31 -1.53
N ALA A 55 3.21 -13.14 -2.46
CA ALA A 55 2.15 -12.73 -3.38
C ALA A 55 0.85 -12.27 -2.68
N ALA A 56 0.62 -12.68 -1.42
CA ALA A 56 -0.52 -12.24 -0.62
C ALA A 56 -0.36 -10.83 -0.02
N ASP A 57 0.85 -10.25 -0.08
CA ASP A 57 1.18 -8.94 0.50
C ASP A 57 1.10 -7.80 -0.53
N ARG A 58 0.48 -8.06 -1.68
CA ARG A 58 0.23 -7.12 -2.76
C ARG A 58 -0.92 -7.58 -3.65
N GLY A 59 -1.54 -6.65 -4.37
CA GLY A 59 -2.60 -6.99 -5.32
C GLY A 59 -3.11 -5.82 -6.13
N ASP A 60 -4.00 -6.13 -7.06
CA ASP A 60 -4.74 -5.16 -7.89
C ASP A 60 -6.20 -5.11 -7.49
N ALA A 61 -6.84 -3.96 -7.71
CA ALA A 61 -8.26 -3.74 -7.53
C ALA A 61 -8.80 -2.73 -8.56
N ASP A 62 -10.10 -2.82 -8.85
CA ASP A 62 -10.75 -1.95 -9.84
C ASP A 62 -11.01 -0.53 -9.31
N SER A 63 -10.98 -0.34 -7.99
CA SER A 63 -11.25 0.94 -7.35
C SER A 63 -10.38 1.17 -6.13
N LEU A 64 -10.20 2.45 -5.76
CA LEU A 64 -9.46 2.84 -4.57
C LEU A 64 -10.11 2.27 -3.30
N ASP A 65 -11.44 2.21 -3.24
CA ASP A 65 -12.16 1.60 -2.11
C ASP A 65 -11.88 0.10 -2.00
N ALA A 66 -11.94 -0.63 -3.12
CA ALA A 66 -11.61 -2.05 -3.15
C ALA A 66 -10.14 -2.31 -2.78
N ALA A 67 -9.21 -1.44 -3.21
CA ALA A 67 -7.81 -1.51 -2.78
C ALA A 67 -7.65 -1.29 -1.27
N LYS A 68 -8.34 -0.29 -0.68
CA LYS A 68 -8.34 -0.06 0.77
C LYS A 68 -8.90 -1.25 1.53
N ALA A 69 -10.00 -1.84 1.05
CA ALA A 69 -10.62 -3.00 1.66
C ALA A 69 -9.69 -4.22 1.62
N ALA A 70 -9.08 -4.51 0.47
CA ALA A 70 -8.12 -5.61 0.32
C ALA A 70 -6.88 -5.41 1.21
N PHE A 71 -6.32 -4.20 1.24
CA PHE A 71 -5.21 -3.85 2.12
C PHE A 71 -5.56 -4.08 3.59
N ARG A 72 -6.74 -3.62 4.02
CA ARG A 72 -7.21 -3.80 5.40
C ARG A 72 -7.44 -5.27 5.76
N ALA A 73 -8.04 -6.04 4.85
CA ALA A 73 -8.23 -7.47 5.07
C ALA A 73 -6.87 -8.18 5.25
N ARG A 74 -5.87 -7.78 4.45
CA ARG A 74 -4.52 -8.31 4.63
C ARG A 74 -3.94 -7.91 5.98
N VAL A 75 -4.05 -6.65 6.40
CA VAL A 75 -3.60 -6.14 7.71
C VAL A 75 -4.15 -7.01 8.84
N GLU A 76 -5.46 -7.30 8.80
CA GLU A 76 -6.16 -8.10 9.80
C GLU A 76 -5.66 -9.55 9.81
N ALA A 77 -5.22 -10.09 8.66
CA ALA A 77 -4.70 -11.45 8.54
C ALA A 77 -3.24 -11.62 8.98
N VAL A 78 -2.38 -10.60 8.84
CA VAL A 78 -0.94 -10.73 9.22
C VAL A 78 -0.71 -10.50 10.72
N GLY A 79 -1.65 -9.88 11.43
CA GLY A 79 -1.51 -9.55 12.85
C GLY A 79 -0.65 -8.31 13.09
N PRO A 80 0.01 -8.18 14.27
CA PRO A 80 0.78 -6.98 14.60
C PRO A 80 2.01 -6.83 13.70
N PHE A 81 2.19 -5.65 13.11
CA PHE A 81 3.36 -5.32 12.31
C PHE A 81 4.61 -5.22 13.17
N ASP A 82 5.49 -6.22 13.05
CA ASP A 82 6.79 -6.21 13.71
C ASP A 82 7.78 -5.31 12.95
N PRO A 83 8.37 -4.29 13.61
CA PRO A 83 9.28 -3.36 12.95
C PRO A 83 10.57 -4.00 12.39
N ALA A 84 10.98 -5.19 12.82
CA ALA A 84 12.12 -5.90 12.22
C ALA A 84 11.76 -6.54 10.88
N THR A 85 10.47 -6.81 10.63
CA THR A 85 9.96 -7.33 9.34
C THR A 85 9.57 -6.23 8.37
N MET A 86 9.49 -4.98 8.84
CA MET A 86 9.14 -3.82 8.03
C MET A 86 10.38 -3.26 7.34
N ARG A 87 10.31 -3.07 6.02
CA ARG A 87 11.41 -2.48 5.26
C ARG A 87 11.56 -1.01 5.68
N ARG A 88 12.78 -0.59 6.02
CA ARG A 88 13.08 0.85 6.13
C ARG A 88 13.15 1.42 4.71
N GLU A 89 12.30 2.39 4.41
CA GLU A 89 12.40 3.21 3.19
C GLU A 89 13.68 4.06 3.21
#